data_AF-A0A160GEJ5-F1
#
_entry.id   AF-A0A160GEJ5-F1
#
_cell.length_a   1.000
_cell.length_b   1.000
_cell.length_c   1.000
_cell.angle_alpha   90.00
_cell.angle_beta   90.00
_cell.angle_gamma   90.00
#
_symmetry.space_group_name_H-M   'P 1'
#
loop_
_entity.id
_entity.type
_entity.pdbx_description
1 polymer ?
#
loop_
_entity_poly.entity_id
_entity_poly.type
_entity_poly.pdbx_seq_one_letter_code
_entity_poly.pdbx_strand_id
1 'polypeptide(L)'
;MRKSRLSQYKQNKLIELFVAGVTARTAAQLANVNKTTAAYYFHRLRLLIYQHSQHLEMLDGEVEADESYFGGTRKGKCGRGASGKTAIFGLLKRNGKVYTVAVPNTKSATLLPII
;
A
#
# COMPACT_ATOMS: atom_id res chain seq x y z
N MET A 1 -13.74 8.93 -17.52
CA MET A 1 -14.94 8.64 -16.70
C MET A 1 -16.11 8.29 -17.61
N ARG A 2 -16.67 7.08 -17.53
CA ARG A 2 -17.63 6.56 -18.53
C ARG A 2 -18.94 7.38 -18.70
N LYS A 3 -19.25 8.31 -17.79
CA LYS A 3 -20.46 9.18 -17.83
C LYS A 3 -20.18 10.68 -17.65
N SER A 4 -18.94 11.14 -17.90
CA SER A 4 -18.65 12.58 -17.80
C SER A 4 -19.30 13.35 -18.94
N ARG A 5 -19.94 14.49 -18.64
CA ARG A 5 -20.46 15.45 -19.64
C ARG A 5 -19.35 16.33 -20.24
N LEU A 6 -18.09 16.18 -19.79
CA LEU A 6 -16.94 16.90 -20.33
C LEU A 6 -16.48 16.27 -21.65
N SER A 7 -16.08 17.11 -22.60
CA SER A 7 -15.44 16.63 -23.83
C SER A 7 -14.18 15.82 -23.53
N GLN A 8 -13.83 14.90 -24.44
CA GLN A 8 -12.64 14.07 -24.28
C GLN A 8 -11.35 14.91 -24.14
N TYR A 9 -11.26 16.02 -24.89
CA TYR A 9 -10.17 16.99 -24.78
C TYR A 9 -10.03 17.54 -23.36
N LYS A 10 -11.13 18.02 -22.75
CA LYS A 10 -11.10 18.55 -21.37
C LYS A 10 -10.77 17.47 -20.36
N GLN A 11 -11.26 16.24 -20.55
CA GLN A 11 -10.93 15.11 -19.69
C GLN A 11 -9.43 14.80 -19.72
N ASN A 12 -8.84 14.69 -20.92
CA ASN A 12 -7.42 14.43 -21.10
C ASN A 12 -6.57 15.56 -20.47
N LYS A 13 -6.97 16.82 -20.68
CA LYS A 13 -6.25 17.97 -20.11
C LYS A 13 -6.29 17.97 -18.57
N LEU A 14 -7.43 17.64 -17.98
CA LEU A 14 -7.56 17.52 -16.52
C LEU A 14 -6.71 16.37 -15.96
N ILE A 15 -6.59 15.25 -16.68
CA ILE A 15 -5.73 14.13 -16.28
C ILE A 15 -4.25 14.55 -16.32
N GLU A 16 -3.80 15.19 -17.40
CA GLU A 16 -2.44 15.71 -17.54
C GLU A 16 -2.08 16.66 -16.39
N LEU A 17 -2.97 17.61 -16.09
CA LEU A 17 -2.79 18.57 -15.00
C LEU A 17 -2.81 17.92 -13.61
N PHE A 18 -3.61 16.86 -13.43
CA PHE A 18 -3.62 16.07 -12.20
C PHE A 18 -2.27 15.38 -11.98
N VAL A 19 -1.73 14.74 -13.02
CA VAL A 19 -0.41 14.08 -12.98
C VAL A 19 0.71 15.09 -12.74
N ALA A 20 0.61 16.29 -13.33
CA ALA A 20 1.56 17.38 -13.12
C ALA A 20 1.47 18.05 -11.73
N GLY A 21 0.57 17.60 -10.84
CA GLY A 21 0.44 18.14 -9.48
C GLY A 21 -0.17 19.55 -9.42
N VAL A 22 -0.78 20.02 -10.51
CA VAL A 22 -1.38 21.36 -10.58
C VAL A 22 -2.57 21.47 -9.63
N THR A 23 -2.78 22.62 -8.99
CA THR A 23 -3.94 22.80 -8.11
C THR A 23 -5.25 22.79 -8.91
N ALA A 24 -6.35 22.31 -8.31
CA ALA A 24 -7.66 22.29 -8.99
C ALA A 24 -8.15 23.68 -9.44
N ARG A 25 -7.74 24.75 -8.75
CA ARG A 25 -8.06 26.14 -9.15
C ARG A 25 -7.37 26.49 -10.47
N THR A 26 -6.06 26.28 -10.55
CA THR A 26 -5.29 26.55 -11.77
C THR A 26 -5.72 25.64 -12.91
N ALA A 27 -5.97 24.36 -12.62
CA ALA A 27 -6.43 23.40 -13.61
C ALA A 27 -7.80 23.78 -14.22
N ALA A 28 -8.69 24.36 -13.42
CA ALA A 28 -9.98 24.85 -13.90
C ALA A 28 -9.83 25.99 -14.92
N GLN A 29 -8.91 26.93 -14.67
CA GLN A 29 -8.59 28.02 -15.59
C GLN A 29 -7.99 27.47 -16.89
N LEU A 30 -6.99 26.57 -16.79
CA LEU A 30 -6.29 26.00 -17.95
C LEU A 30 -7.17 25.07 -18.81
N ALA A 31 -8.07 24.32 -18.19
CA ALA A 31 -8.99 23.41 -18.90
C ALA A 31 -10.32 24.09 -19.29
N ASN A 32 -10.50 25.36 -18.94
CA ASN A 32 -11.73 26.14 -19.15
C ASN A 32 -12.98 25.40 -18.63
N VAL A 33 -13.00 25.11 -17.33
CA VAL A 33 -14.11 24.48 -16.60
C VAL A 33 -14.35 25.21 -15.28
N ASN A 34 -15.49 24.97 -14.64
CA ASN A 34 -15.73 25.50 -13.29
C ASN A 34 -14.72 24.87 -12.30
N LYS A 35 -14.23 25.68 -11.34
CA LYS A 35 -13.36 25.21 -10.24
C LYS A 35 -13.93 24.00 -9.53
N THR A 36 -15.23 23.98 -9.23
CA THR A 36 -15.89 22.85 -8.54
C THR A 36 -15.85 21.59 -9.40
N THR A 37 -15.99 21.73 -10.71
CA THR A 37 -15.85 20.62 -11.67
C THR A 37 -14.43 20.05 -11.65
N ALA A 38 -13.40 20.89 -11.72
CA ALA A 38 -12.00 20.42 -11.66
C ALA A 38 -11.69 19.73 -10.32
N ALA A 39 -12.13 20.32 -9.20
CA ALA A 39 -11.94 19.75 -7.87
C ALA A 39 -12.62 18.38 -7.73
N TYR A 40 -13.88 18.28 -8.18
CA TYR A 40 -14.64 17.04 -8.20
C TYR A 40 -13.96 15.98 -9.09
N TYR A 41 -13.49 16.38 -10.27
CA TYR A 41 -12.80 15.49 -11.19
C TYR A 41 -11.53 14.91 -10.57
N PHE A 42 -10.71 15.75 -9.93
CA PHE A 42 -9.49 15.34 -9.25
C PHE A 42 -9.76 14.40 -8.07
N HIS A 43 -10.78 14.70 -7.26
CA HIS A 43 -11.18 13.82 -6.17
C HIS A 43 -11.58 12.42 -6.69
N ARG A 44 -12.37 12.38 -7.77
CA ARG A 44 -12.75 11.11 -8.41
C ARG A 44 -11.56 10.35 -9.01
N LEU A 45 -10.57 11.05 -9.58
CA LEU A 45 -9.33 10.41 -10.02
C LEU A 45 -8.60 9.75 -8.84
N ARG A 46 -8.51 10.42 -7.69
CA ARG A 46 -7.92 9.83 -6.48
C ARG A 46 -8.67 8.59 -6.01
N LEU A 47 -10.01 8.61 -6.02
CA LEU A 47 -10.80 7.44 -5.68
C LEU A 47 -10.59 6.26 -6.65
N LEU A 48 -10.47 6.53 -7.95
CA LEU A 48 -10.17 5.50 -8.93
C LEU A 48 -8.77 4.92 -8.73
N ILE A 49 -7.78 5.77 -8.48
CA ILE A 49 -6.42 5.33 -8.15
C ILE A 49 -6.43 4.48 -6.88
N TYR A 50 -7.15 4.90 -5.85
CA TYR A 50 -7.34 4.11 -4.63
C TYR A 50 -7.97 2.75 -4.93
N GLN A 51 -9.04 2.69 -5.70
CA GLN A 51 -9.71 1.42 -6.04
C GLN A 51 -8.85 0.47 -6.88
N HIS A 52 -7.94 1.00 -7.70
CA HIS A 52 -7.09 0.22 -8.61
C HIS A 52 -5.64 0.04 -8.13
N SER A 53 -5.26 0.66 -7.02
CA SER A 53 -3.95 0.45 -6.42
C SER A 53 -3.94 -0.89 -5.68
N GLN A 54 -3.23 -1.87 -6.22
CA GLN A 54 -2.96 -3.14 -5.54
C GLN A 54 -2.22 -2.96 -4.20
N HIS A 55 -1.58 -1.81 -4.00
CA HIS A 55 -0.75 -1.50 -2.81
C HIS A 55 -1.53 -0.93 -1.62
N LEU A 56 -2.86 -1.02 -1.60
CA LEU A 56 -3.66 -0.77 -0.39
C LEU A 56 -3.78 -1.98 0.53
N GLU A 57 -2.92 -2.98 0.36
CA GLU A 57 -2.52 -3.85 1.47
C GLU A 57 -1.40 -3.21 2.31
N MET A 58 -1.30 -1.87 2.36
CA MET A 58 -0.71 -1.25 3.54
C MET A 58 -1.51 -1.75 4.74
N LEU A 59 -0.81 -2.49 5.61
CA LEU A 59 -1.37 -2.89 6.89
C LEU A 59 -1.78 -1.59 7.61
N ASP A 60 -3.04 -1.52 8.02
CA ASP A 60 -3.65 -0.34 8.64
C ASP A 60 -4.35 -0.79 9.92
N GLY A 61 -4.41 0.09 10.91
CA GLY A 61 -4.80 -0.24 12.28
C GLY A 61 -3.74 -1.03 13.05
N GLU A 62 -4.19 -1.88 13.98
CA GLU A 62 -3.31 -2.70 14.81
C GLU A 62 -2.75 -3.89 14.01
N VAL A 63 -1.42 -3.92 13.92
CA VAL A 63 -0.66 -5.02 13.30
C VAL A 63 0.20 -5.66 14.38
N GLU A 64 0.08 -6.97 14.52
CA GLU A 64 0.93 -7.76 15.39
C GLU A 64 2.10 -8.33 14.59
N ALA A 65 3.31 -8.10 15.08
CA ALA A 65 4.53 -8.63 14.50
C ALA A 65 5.14 -9.68 15.45
N ASP A 66 5.44 -10.87 14.95
CA ASP A 66 6.03 -11.95 15.75
C ASP A 66 7.12 -12.73 15.01
N GLU A 67 8.01 -13.34 15.80
CA GLU A 67 9.11 -14.19 15.37
C GLU A 67 8.83 -15.66 15.71
N SER A 68 8.55 -16.45 14.68
CA SER A 68 8.35 -17.90 14.82
C SER A 68 9.55 -18.69 14.29
N TYR A 69 9.83 -19.84 14.90
CA TYR A 69 10.94 -20.71 14.50
C TYR A 69 10.43 -22.11 14.15
N PHE A 70 10.55 -22.52 12.88
CA PHE A 70 10.03 -23.79 12.38
C PHE A 70 11.14 -24.78 12.05
N GLY A 71 10.85 -26.08 12.20
CA GLY A 71 11.78 -27.16 11.90
C GLY A 71 12.68 -27.55 13.07
N GLY A 72 13.76 -28.27 12.76
CA GLY A 72 14.74 -28.73 13.75
C GLY A 72 14.28 -29.93 14.58
N THR A 73 13.63 -30.92 13.97
CA THR A 73 13.23 -32.17 14.63
C THR A 73 14.47 -32.96 15.08
N ARG A 74 14.90 -32.76 16.33
CA ARG A 74 15.98 -33.53 16.93
C ARG A 74 15.87 -33.56 18.46
N LYS A 75 16.47 -34.58 19.08
CA LYS A 75 16.70 -34.61 20.53
C LYS A 75 17.84 -33.64 20.89
N GLY A 76 17.67 -32.80 21.91
CA GLY A 76 18.68 -31.84 22.37
C GLY A 76 18.08 -30.48 22.78
N LYS A 77 18.89 -29.41 22.71
CA LYS A 77 18.48 -28.04 23.08
C LYS A 77 17.18 -27.62 22.38
N CYS A 78 16.19 -27.18 23.17
CA CYS A 78 14.88 -26.71 22.72
C CYS A 78 14.82 -25.18 22.59
N GLY A 79 13.70 -24.66 22.06
CA GLY A 79 13.48 -23.21 21.93
C GLY A 79 14.27 -22.55 20.79
N ARG A 80 14.58 -21.26 20.92
CA ARG A 80 15.28 -20.45 19.88
C ARG A 80 16.72 -20.91 19.62
N GLY A 81 17.39 -21.48 20.63
CA GLY A 81 18.79 -21.93 20.53
C GLY A 81 18.99 -23.31 19.87
N ALA A 82 17.93 -23.92 19.33
CA ALA A 82 18.01 -25.19 18.62
C ALA A 82 18.50 -24.98 17.18
N SER A 83 19.58 -25.64 16.77
CA SER A 83 20.07 -25.53 15.39
C SER A 83 19.16 -26.25 14.40
N GLY A 84 19.15 -25.79 13.15
CA GLY A 84 18.31 -26.35 12.09
C GLY A 84 16.87 -25.84 12.10
N LYS A 85 16.60 -24.74 12.82
CA LYS A 85 15.34 -24.00 12.75
C LYS A 85 15.45 -22.86 11.76
N THR A 86 14.39 -22.67 10.98
CA THR A 86 14.23 -21.50 10.12
C THR A 86 13.43 -20.45 10.88
N ALA A 87 13.98 -19.24 11.00
CA ALA A 87 13.26 -18.09 11.52
C ALA A 87 12.29 -17.58 10.46
N ILE A 88 11.03 -17.38 10.87
CA ILE A 88 9.97 -16.80 10.05
C ILE A 88 9.47 -15.57 10.80
N PHE A 89 9.47 -14.44 10.11
CA PHE A 89 8.88 -13.21 10.61
C PHE A 89 7.46 -13.09 10.05
N GLY A 90 6.49 -12.91 10.94
CA GLY A 90 5.08 -12.83 10.60
C GLY A 90 4.48 -11.47 10.95
N LEU A 91 3.67 -10.93 10.06
CA LEU A 91 2.83 -9.76 10.27
C LEU A 91 1.36 -10.18 10.18
N LEU A 92 0.65 -10.11 11.31
CA LEU A 92 -0.76 -10.41 11.43
C LEU A 92 -1.56 -9.11 11.50
N LYS A 93 -2.47 -8.92 10.54
CA LYS A 93 -3.55 -7.93 10.66
C LYS A 93 -4.70 -8.53 11.46
N ARG A 94 -5.15 -7.88 12.54
CA ARG A 94 -6.33 -8.34 13.31
C ARG A 94 -7.53 -8.50 12.38
N ASN A 95 -8.20 -9.66 12.46
CA ASN A 95 -9.31 -10.06 11.57
C ASN A 95 -8.95 -10.00 10.06
N GLY A 96 -7.67 -10.09 9.72
CA GLY A 96 -7.15 -10.01 8.36
C GLY A 96 -6.27 -11.19 7.98
N LYS A 97 -5.40 -10.98 6.99
CA LYS A 97 -4.43 -11.97 6.53
C LYS A 97 -3.15 -11.91 7.38
N VAL A 98 -2.46 -13.05 7.44
CA VAL A 98 -1.08 -13.15 7.95
C VAL A 98 -0.13 -13.11 6.76
N TYR A 99 0.88 -12.27 6.82
CA TYR A 99 2.00 -12.24 5.88
C TYR A 99 3.23 -12.81 6.59
N THR A 100 3.95 -13.72 5.94
CA THR A 100 5.15 -14.34 6.52
C THR A 100 6.31 -14.27 5.55
N VAL A 101 7.52 -14.08 6.10
CA VAL A 101 8.77 -14.13 5.34
C VAL A 101 9.82 -14.89 6.11
N ALA A 102 10.53 -15.80 5.44
CA ALA A 102 11.68 -16.47 6.03
C ALA A 102 12.83 -15.47 6.15
N VAL A 103 13.38 -15.31 7.35
CA VAL A 103 14.46 -14.36 7.64
C VAL A 103 15.73 -15.11 8.03
N PRO A 104 16.91 -14.60 7.67
CA PRO A 104 18.18 -15.25 8.01
C PRO A 104 18.48 -15.19 9.52
N ASN A 105 17.93 -14.20 10.24
CA ASN A 105 18.04 -14.03 11.68
C ASN A 105 16.99 -13.03 12.18
N THR A 106 16.78 -12.96 13.50
CA THR A 106 15.81 -12.05 14.14
C THR A 106 16.46 -10.80 14.76
N LYS A 107 17.58 -10.34 14.20
CA LYS A 107 18.20 -9.09 14.65
C LYS A 107 17.38 -7.91 14.16
N SER A 108 17.32 -6.83 14.95
CA SER A 108 16.60 -5.60 14.57
C SER A 108 17.01 -5.05 13.21
N ALA A 109 18.29 -5.12 12.85
CA ALA A 109 18.78 -4.69 11.53
C ALA A 109 18.19 -5.47 10.35
N THR A 110 17.77 -6.72 10.58
CA THR A 110 17.11 -7.58 9.58
C THR A 110 15.61 -7.36 9.57
N LEU A 111 14.99 -7.11 10.74
CA LEU A 111 13.54 -7.03 10.88
C LEU A 111 12.97 -5.63 10.62
N LEU A 112 13.65 -4.56 11.04
CA LEU A 112 13.17 -3.19 10.86
C LEU A 112 12.91 -2.79 9.40
N PRO A 113 13.70 -3.24 8.40
CA PRO A 113 13.38 -2.96 7.00
C PRO A 113 12.17 -3.71 6.43
N ILE A 114 11.64 -4.72 7.15
CA ILE A 114 10.49 -5.53 6.73
C ILE A 114 9.17 -4.88 7.20
N ILE A 115 9.22 -4.05 8.24
CA ILE A 115 8.10 -3.29 8.82
C ILE A 115 8.08 -1.89 8.21
#